data_AF-A0A0B1U0X2-F1
#
_entry.id   AF-A0A0B1U0X2-F1
#
_cell.length_a   1.000
_cell.length_b   1.000
_cell.length_c   1.000
_cell.angle_alpha   90.00
_cell.angle_beta   90.00
_cell.angle_gamma   90.00
#
_symmetry.space_group_name_H-M   'P 1'
#
loop_
_entity.id
_entity.type
_entity.pdbx_description
1 polymer ?
#
loop_
_entity_poly.entity_id
_entity_poly.type
_entity_poly.pdbx_seq_one_letter_code
_entity_poly.pdbx_strand_id
1 'polypeptide(L)'
;MKSYHALALFSGGLDSILAAKTIAAQGLRVLGLHFVSPFFGKPHKIEHWKAIYGLDIIPVDVSEAYVNMLSAGPDHGLGKSLNPCIDCKILMLRHAKELLATYGATFLISGEVVGQRPMSQRVDALNIIIRDSDTKGILLRPLCAKRLAETEPETSGLVDREKLFGMNGRGRKDQMDLAEVYGLKEIPTPAGGVS
;
A
#
# COMPACT_ATOMS: atom_id res chain seq x y z
N MET A 1 4.37 4.66 -23.72
CA MET A 1 4.47 4.63 -22.25
C MET A 1 4.40 3.17 -21.78
N LYS A 2 5.14 2.77 -20.73
CA LYS A 2 4.95 1.43 -20.15
C LYS A 2 3.54 1.39 -19.53
N SER A 3 2.72 0.43 -19.93
CA SER A 3 1.41 0.18 -19.29
C SER A 3 1.62 -0.66 -18.04
N TYR A 4 0.96 -0.38 -16.93
CA TYR A 4 0.99 -1.22 -15.74
C TYR A 4 -0.35 -1.92 -15.55
N HIS A 5 -0.41 -2.99 -14.77
CA HIS A 5 -1.70 -3.59 -14.39
C HIS A 5 -2.20 -2.97 -13.10
N ALA A 6 -1.28 -2.63 -12.19
CA ALA A 6 -1.61 -2.12 -10.87
C ALA A 6 -0.68 -0.98 -10.42
N LEU A 7 -1.24 -0.09 -9.59
CA LEU A 7 -0.48 0.91 -8.85
C LEU A 7 -0.43 0.53 -7.36
N ALA A 8 0.76 0.47 -6.78
CA ALA A 8 0.95 0.11 -5.38
C ALA A 8 1.30 1.34 -4.54
N LEU A 9 0.61 1.55 -3.41
CA LEU A 9 1.07 2.49 -2.39
C LEU A 9 2.37 1.96 -1.77
N PHE A 10 3.51 2.50 -2.22
CA PHE A 10 4.84 1.98 -1.89
C PHE A 10 5.50 2.85 -0.82
N SER A 11 5.56 2.35 0.42
CA SER A 11 6.16 3.09 1.54
C SER A 11 7.66 2.83 1.75
N GLY A 12 8.22 1.83 1.06
CA GLY A 12 9.55 1.28 1.35
C GLY A 12 9.61 0.41 2.61
N GLY A 13 8.49 0.23 3.31
CA GLY A 13 8.37 -0.76 4.40
C GLY A 13 8.11 -2.16 3.85
N LEU A 14 8.45 -3.18 4.66
CA LEU A 14 8.35 -4.59 4.31
C LEU A 14 6.99 -4.95 3.69
N ASP A 15 5.88 -4.60 4.34
CA ASP A 15 4.55 -5.02 3.89
C ASP A 15 4.20 -4.43 2.50
N SER A 16 4.62 -3.19 2.21
CA SER A 16 4.41 -2.60 0.87
C SER A 16 5.28 -3.24 -0.21
N ILE A 17 6.49 -3.68 0.14
CA ILE A 17 7.38 -4.38 -0.80
C ILE A 17 6.81 -5.76 -1.11
N LEU A 18 6.42 -6.52 -0.07
CA LEU A 18 5.85 -7.85 -0.23
C LEU A 18 4.54 -7.80 -1.03
N ALA A 19 3.65 -6.84 -0.74
CA ALA A 19 2.41 -6.70 -1.51
C ALA A 19 2.66 -6.47 -3.01
N ALA A 20 3.60 -5.58 -3.37
CA ALA A 20 3.96 -5.35 -4.77
C ALA A 20 4.61 -6.60 -5.40
N LYS A 21 5.52 -7.27 -4.68
CA LYS A 21 6.17 -8.52 -5.11
C LYS A 21 5.17 -9.66 -5.30
N THR A 22 4.15 -9.78 -4.45
CA THR A 22 3.12 -10.81 -4.56
C THR A 22 2.34 -10.70 -5.86
N ILE A 23 1.97 -9.49 -6.26
CA ILE A 23 1.29 -9.28 -7.54
C ILE A 23 2.27 -9.43 -8.71
N ALA A 24 3.49 -8.93 -8.59
CA ALA A 24 4.52 -9.11 -9.61
C ALA A 24 4.89 -10.58 -9.86
N ALA A 25 4.89 -11.42 -8.83
CA ALA A 25 5.15 -12.86 -8.92
C ALA A 25 4.08 -13.62 -9.72
N GLN A 26 2.90 -13.02 -9.93
CA GLN A 26 1.88 -13.56 -10.83
C GLN A 26 2.07 -13.13 -12.29
N GLY A 27 3.18 -12.47 -12.64
CA GLY A 27 3.47 -11.99 -13.99
C GLY A 27 2.89 -10.61 -14.30
N LEU A 28 2.31 -9.92 -13.32
CA LEU A 28 1.70 -8.61 -13.50
C LEU A 28 2.70 -7.48 -13.26
N ARG A 29 2.76 -6.53 -14.20
CA ARG A 29 3.51 -5.27 -14.01
C ARG A 29 2.88 -4.38 -12.95
N VAL A 30 3.65 -4.04 -11.91
CA VAL A 30 3.26 -3.16 -10.81
C VAL A 30 4.13 -1.91 -10.81
N LEU A 31 3.51 -0.73 -10.67
CA LEU A 31 4.20 0.53 -10.44
C LEU A 31 4.03 0.94 -8.97
N GLY A 32 5.13 1.10 -8.25
CA GLY A 32 5.14 1.64 -6.89
C GLY A 32 5.00 3.16 -6.91
N LEU A 33 3.96 3.69 -6.26
CA LEU A 33 3.78 5.10 -5.99
C LEU A 33 4.36 5.41 -4.61
N HIS A 34 5.52 6.08 -4.59
CA HIS A 34 6.14 6.54 -3.36
C HIS A 34 5.71 7.97 -3.05
N PHE A 35 4.73 8.11 -2.17
CA PHE A 35 4.20 9.41 -1.79
C PHE A 35 5.19 10.22 -0.94
N VAL A 36 5.32 11.50 -1.27
CA VAL A 36 6.23 12.46 -0.64
C VAL A 36 5.46 13.69 -0.18
N SER A 37 5.81 14.18 0.99
CA SER A 37 5.35 15.46 1.54
C SER A 37 6.50 16.10 2.35
N PRO A 38 6.32 17.31 2.93
CA PRO A 38 7.31 17.89 3.82
C PRO A 38 7.52 17.08 5.11
N PHE A 39 6.59 16.19 5.45
CA PHE A 39 6.58 15.44 6.71
C PHE A 39 7.00 13.97 6.56
N PHE A 40 6.88 13.41 5.36
CA PHE A 40 7.21 12.00 5.11
C PHE A 40 7.63 11.77 3.66
N GLY A 41 8.17 10.58 3.41
CA GLY A 41 8.70 10.19 2.10
C GLY A 41 10.21 10.23 2.08
N LYS A 42 10.80 9.43 1.20
CA LYS A 42 12.24 9.24 1.03
C LYS A 42 12.54 9.18 -0.47
N PRO A 43 12.30 10.26 -1.23
CA PRO A 43 12.52 10.27 -2.68
C PRO A 43 13.96 9.87 -3.06
N HIS A 44 14.94 10.25 -2.23
CA HIS A 44 16.35 9.87 -2.40
C HIS A 44 16.62 8.35 -2.34
N LYS A 45 15.70 7.53 -1.79
CA LYS A 45 15.84 6.06 -1.74
C LYS A 45 15.22 5.33 -2.93
N ILE A 46 14.51 6.03 -3.82
CA ILE A 46 13.76 5.39 -4.91
C ILE A 46 14.67 4.59 -5.83
N GLU A 47 15.77 5.17 -6.31
CA GLU A 47 16.70 4.47 -7.21
C GLU A 47 17.33 3.24 -6.56
N HIS A 48 17.67 3.33 -5.26
CA HIS A 48 18.12 2.18 -4.48
C HIS A 48 17.05 1.09 -4.45
N TRP A 49 15.82 1.42 -4.05
CA TRP A 49 14.72 0.47 -3.96
C TRP A 49 14.38 -0.18 -5.30
N LYS A 50 14.43 0.56 -6.41
CA LYS A 50 14.30 0.00 -7.76
C LYS A 50 15.35 -1.08 -8.00
N ALA A 51 16.61 -0.78 -7.72
CA ALA A 51 17.72 -1.69 -7.95
C ALA A 51 17.66 -2.94 -7.07
N ILE A 52 17.36 -2.79 -5.77
CA ILE A 52 17.41 -3.91 -4.83
C ILE A 52 16.15 -4.77 -4.83
N TYR A 53 14.98 -4.18 -5.14
CA TYR A 53 13.72 -4.91 -5.17
C TYR A 53 13.27 -5.26 -6.59
N GLY A 54 13.87 -4.69 -7.64
CA GLY A 54 13.46 -4.98 -9.02
C GLY A 54 12.00 -4.58 -9.28
N LEU A 55 11.60 -3.42 -8.73
CA LEU A 55 10.26 -2.84 -8.89
C LEU A 55 10.41 -1.48 -9.57
N ASP A 56 9.49 -1.14 -10.48
CA ASP A 56 9.36 0.23 -10.97
C ASP A 56 8.72 1.07 -9.86
N ILE A 57 9.33 2.21 -9.52
CA ILE A 57 8.87 3.10 -8.44
C ILE A 57 8.99 4.56 -8.90
N ILE A 58 8.00 5.40 -8.59
CA ILE A 58 8.06 6.84 -8.86
C ILE A 58 7.71 7.65 -7.60
N PRO A 59 8.28 8.86 -7.46
CA PRO A 59 7.81 9.78 -6.44
C PRO A 59 6.46 10.36 -6.85
N VAL A 60 5.59 10.60 -5.87
CA VAL A 60 4.31 11.28 -6.04
C VAL A 60 4.19 12.34 -4.96
N ASP A 61 4.20 13.61 -5.35
CA ASP A 61 4.12 14.72 -4.41
C ASP A 61 2.67 14.95 -3.97
N VAL A 62 2.44 14.94 -2.66
CA VAL A 62 1.15 15.25 -2.02
C VAL A 62 1.31 16.33 -0.95
N SER A 63 2.38 17.14 -1.02
CA SER A 63 2.76 18.13 -0.02
C SER A 63 1.63 19.10 0.31
N GLU A 64 1.10 19.77 -0.70
CA GLU A 64 0.03 20.76 -0.54
C GLU A 64 -1.25 20.11 0.00
N ALA A 65 -1.68 19.02 -0.63
CA ALA A 65 -2.90 18.31 -0.22
C ALA A 65 -2.81 17.77 1.21
N TYR A 66 -1.62 17.30 1.63
CA TYR A 66 -1.39 16.81 2.98
C TYR A 66 -1.38 17.95 4.01
N VAL A 67 -0.73 19.08 3.71
CA VAL A 67 -0.76 20.28 4.57
C VAL A 67 -2.19 20.77 4.73
N ASN A 68 -2.94 20.89 3.63
CA ASN A 68 -4.33 21.34 3.66
C ASN A 68 -5.21 20.42 4.50
N MET A 69 -5.07 19.10 4.36
CA MET A 69 -5.80 18.12 5.19
C MET A 69 -5.47 18.27 6.68
N LEU A 70 -4.20 18.46 7.02
CA LEU A 70 -3.79 18.68 8.41
C LEU A 70 -4.34 19.99 8.98
N SER A 71 -4.26 21.07 8.21
CA SER A 71 -4.73 22.39 8.62
C SER A 71 -6.25 22.47 8.77
N ALA A 72 -7.00 21.71 7.97
CA ALA A 72 -8.46 21.62 8.07
C ALA A 72 -8.93 20.82 9.30
N GLY A 73 -8.04 20.00 9.88
CA GLY A 73 -8.40 19.02 10.89
C GLY A 73 -8.88 17.72 10.21
N PRO A 74 -8.13 16.61 10.32
CA PRO A 74 -8.51 15.34 9.69
C PRO A 74 -9.83 14.80 10.21
N ASP A 75 -10.67 14.30 9.31
CA ASP A 75 -12.03 13.84 9.60
C ASP A 75 -12.06 12.66 10.58
N HIS A 76 -11.05 11.79 10.51
CA HIS A 76 -10.95 10.60 11.36
C HIS A 76 -10.08 10.82 12.60
N GLY A 77 -9.74 12.08 12.89
CA GLY A 77 -8.97 12.49 14.04
C GLY A 77 -7.48 12.15 13.95
N LEU A 78 -6.78 12.49 15.03
CA LEU A 78 -5.33 12.35 15.14
C LEU A 78 -4.99 11.19 16.08
N GLY A 79 -4.20 10.23 15.61
CA GLY A 79 -3.69 9.15 16.44
C GLY A 79 -2.58 9.61 17.40
N LYS A 80 -1.93 8.65 18.08
CA LYS A 80 -0.71 8.93 18.86
C LYS A 80 0.31 9.68 17.98
N SER A 81 0.92 10.72 18.57
CA SER A 81 1.87 11.62 17.90
C SER A 81 1.28 12.43 16.74
N LEU A 82 -0.01 12.76 16.79
CA LEU A 82 -0.71 13.57 15.78
C LEU A 82 -0.69 12.95 14.37
N ASN A 83 -0.77 11.63 14.28
CA ASN A 83 -0.71 10.93 12.99
C ASN A 83 -2.12 10.71 12.41
N PRO A 84 -2.48 11.35 11.27
CA PRO A 84 -3.77 11.19 10.60
C PRO A 84 -3.77 9.94 9.70
N CYS A 85 -3.45 8.75 10.25
CA CYS A 85 -3.14 7.58 9.42
C CYS A 85 -4.27 7.15 8.49
N ILE A 86 -5.54 7.35 8.88
CA ILE A 86 -6.71 7.01 8.06
C ILE A 86 -6.85 8.03 6.92
N ASP A 87 -6.88 9.33 7.23
CA ASP A 87 -7.01 10.41 6.24
C ASP A 87 -5.83 10.46 5.27
N CYS A 88 -4.62 10.23 5.77
CA CYS A 88 -3.41 10.12 4.95
C CYS A 88 -3.54 8.97 3.95
N LYS A 89 -4.09 7.82 4.37
CA LYS A 89 -4.36 6.70 3.46
C LYS A 89 -5.45 7.02 2.44
N ILE A 90 -6.53 7.68 2.87
CA ILE A 90 -7.61 8.12 1.98
C ILE A 90 -7.06 9.07 0.92
N LEU A 91 -6.28 10.07 1.32
CA LEU A 91 -5.63 11.03 0.42
C LEU A 91 -4.76 10.32 -0.62
N MET A 92 -3.85 9.45 -0.17
CA MET A 92 -2.95 8.71 -1.07
C MET A 92 -3.72 7.80 -2.03
N LEU A 93 -4.79 7.15 -1.57
CA LEU A 93 -5.60 6.27 -2.41
C LEU A 93 -6.44 7.01 -3.45
N ARG A 94 -7.01 8.17 -3.09
CA ARG A 94 -7.72 9.05 -4.05
C ARG A 94 -6.78 9.49 -5.16
N HIS A 95 -5.59 9.97 -4.80
CA HIS A 95 -4.60 10.40 -5.78
C HIS A 95 -4.07 9.22 -6.62
N ALA A 96 -3.86 8.04 -6.01
CA ALA A 96 -3.48 6.84 -6.76
C ALA A 96 -4.58 6.41 -7.76
N LYS A 97 -5.86 6.54 -7.40
CA LYS A 97 -7.00 6.24 -8.28
C LYS A 97 -7.01 7.15 -9.51
N GLU A 98 -6.76 8.44 -9.34
CA GLU A 98 -6.67 9.42 -10.43
C GLU A 98 -5.56 9.05 -11.45
N LEU A 99 -4.48 8.43 -10.96
CA LEU A 99 -3.33 8.04 -11.78
C LEU A 99 -3.52 6.72 -12.55
N LEU A 100 -4.57 5.95 -12.27
CA LEU A 100 -4.82 4.65 -12.92
C LEU A 100 -4.82 4.77 -14.45
N ALA A 101 -5.64 5.68 -14.99
CA ALA A 101 -5.76 5.90 -16.43
C ALA A 101 -4.44 6.37 -17.06
N THR A 102 -3.74 7.28 -16.37
CA THR A 102 -2.43 7.79 -16.82
C THR A 102 -1.43 6.66 -17.03
N TYR A 103 -1.36 5.68 -16.12
CA TYR A 103 -0.41 4.56 -16.21
C TYR A 103 -0.99 3.29 -16.86
N GLY A 104 -2.23 3.35 -17.36
CA GLY A 104 -2.92 2.21 -17.97
C GLY A 104 -3.24 1.07 -16.98
N ALA A 105 -3.25 1.34 -15.68
CA ALA A 105 -3.55 0.38 -14.63
C ALA A 105 -5.05 0.31 -14.33
N THR A 106 -5.52 -0.82 -13.82
CA THR A 106 -6.95 -1.06 -13.56
C THR A 106 -7.27 -1.22 -12.07
N PHE A 107 -6.26 -1.42 -11.22
CA PHE A 107 -6.48 -1.60 -9.78
C PHE A 107 -5.32 -1.07 -8.92
N LEU A 108 -5.60 -0.92 -7.63
CA LEU A 108 -4.69 -0.43 -6.61
C LEU A 108 -4.23 -1.54 -5.67
N ILE A 109 -3.04 -1.40 -5.12
CA ILE A 109 -2.47 -2.31 -4.13
C ILE A 109 -2.07 -1.53 -2.88
N SER A 110 -2.37 -2.06 -1.70
CA SER A 110 -1.74 -1.63 -0.45
C SER A 110 -1.15 -2.82 0.32
N GLY A 111 -0.09 -2.56 1.08
CA GLY A 111 0.51 -3.53 2.01
C GLY A 111 -0.18 -3.59 3.37
N GLU A 112 -1.44 -3.18 3.48
CA GLU A 112 -2.16 -3.21 4.75
C GLU A 112 -2.57 -4.64 5.10
N VAL A 113 -2.39 -5.02 6.38
CA VAL A 113 -2.77 -6.34 6.90
C VAL A 113 -3.82 -6.16 8.00
N VAL A 114 -4.92 -6.90 7.91
CA VAL A 114 -6.02 -6.84 8.89
C VAL A 114 -5.49 -7.05 10.31
N GLY A 115 -5.75 -6.10 11.20
CA GLY A 115 -5.38 -6.17 12.62
C GLY A 115 -3.89 -5.92 12.92
N GLN A 116 -3.06 -5.62 11.92
CA GLN A 116 -1.62 -5.42 12.14
C GLN A 116 -1.30 -4.07 12.80
N ARG A 117 -2.11 -3.04 12.54
CA ARG A 117 -2.02 -1.74 13.23
C ARG A 117 -3.33 -1.39 13.95
N PRO A 118 -3.30 -1.14 15.27
CA PRO A 118 -4.52 -0.92 16.05
C PRO A 118 -5.29 0.34 15.61
N MET A 119 -4.58 1.37 15.13
CA MET A 119 -5.21 2.66 14.77
C MET A 119 -5.76 2.73 13.36
N SER A 120 -5.20 2.00 12.39
CA SER A 120 -5.52 2.20 10.97
C SER A 120 -5.85 0.93 10.19
N GLN A 121 -5.69 -0.25 10.78
CA GLN A 121 -5.88 -1.52 10.07
C GLN A 121 -6.83 -2.48 10.79
N ARG A 122 -7.64 -1.97 11.72
CA ARG A 122 -8.87 -2.65 12.18
C ARG A 122 -9.88 -2.71 11.03
N VAL A 123 -10.77 -3.70 11.04
CA VAL A 123 -11.70 -3.97 9.92
C VAL A 123 -12.56 -2.75 9.58
N ASP A 124 -13.08 -2.06 10.58
CA ASP A 124 -13.85 -0.83 10.42
C ASP A 124 -13.01 0.31 9.82
N ALA A 125 -11.76 0.49 10.26
CA ALA A 125 -10.85 1.47 9.66
C ALA A 125 -10.55 1.16 8.18
N LEU A 126 -10.32 -0.11 7.84
CA LEU A 126 -10.10 -0.50 6.44
C LEU A 126 -11.34 -0.24 5.57
N ASN A 127 -12.55 -0.47 6.12
CA ASN A 127 -13.81 -0.18 5.44
C ASN A 127 -14.04 1.33 5.26
N ILE A 128 -13.72 2.14 6.28
CA ILE A 128 -13.72 3.60 6.21
C ILE A 128 -12.78 4.07 5.11
N ILE A 129 -11.54 3.59 5.09
CA ILE A 129 -10.55 3.94 4.07
C ILE A 129 -11.11 3.62 2.68
N ILE A 130 -11.60 2.40 2.45
CA ILE A 130 -12.16 1.99 1.14
C ILE A 130 -13.31 2.91 0.70
N ARG A 131 -14.24 3.19 1.62
CA ARG A 131 -15.44 4.01 1.34
C ARG A 131 -15.02 5.44 1.01
N ASP A 132 -14.20 6.05 1.84
CA ASP A 132 -13.89 7.47 1.75
C ASP A 132 -12.87 7.74 0.65
N SER A 133 -12.01 6.78 0.29
CA SER A 133 -11.18 6.88 -0.91
C SER A 133 -11.89 6.52 -2.21
N ASP A 134 -13.14 6.04 -2.15
CA ASP A 134 -13.90 5.56 -3.30
C ASP A 134 -13.14 4.52 -4.13
N THR A 135 -12.51 3.56 -3.45
CA THR A 135 -11.71 2.49 -4.10
C THR A 135 -12.29 1.10 -3.86
N LYS A 136 -13.58 1.02 -3.56
CA LYS A 136 -14.28 -0.26 -3.38
C LYS A 136 -14.17 -1.08 -4.68
N GLY A 137 -13.91 -2.39 -4.54
CA GLY A 137 -13.75 -3.29 -5.67
C GLY A 137 -12.40 -3.21 -6.38
N ILE A 138 -11.66 -2.10 -6.29
CA ILE A 138 -10.38 -1.92 -7.01
C ILE A 138 -9.15 -1.84 -6.10
N LEU A 139 -9.31 -1.75 -4.78
CA LEU A 139 -8.20 -1.77 -3.83
C LEU A 139 -7.95 -3.18 -3.30
N LEU A 140 -6.89 -3.83 -3.79
CA LEU A 140 -6.44 -5.13 -3.35
C LEU A 140 -5.42 -5.01 -2.21
N ARG A 141 -5.53 -5.90 -1.22
CA ARG A 141 -4.57 -6.05 -0.10
C ARG A 141 -3.95 -7.45 -0.13
N PRO A 142 -2.93 -7.70 -0.97
CA PRO A 142 -2.45 -9.05 -1.31
C PRO A 142 -2.05 -9.90 -0.09
N LEU A 143 -1.57 -9.27 0.97
CA LEU A 143 -1.10 -9.95 2.18
C LEU A 143 -2.23 -10.48 3.07
N CYS A 144 -3.44 -9.93 2.95
CA CYS A 144 -4.60 -10.32 3.76
C CYS A 144 -5.89 -10.53 2.93
N ALA A 145 -5.77 -10.67 1.61
CA ALA A 145 -6.90 -10.77 0.69
C ALA A 145 -7.87 -11.90 1.05
N LYS A 146 -7.36 -13.05 1.52
CA LYS A 146 -8.18 -14.20 1.95
C LYS A 146 -9.05 -13.93 3.18
N ARG A 147 -8.89 -12.76 3.84
CA ARG A 147 -9.71 -12.30 4.98
C ARG A 147 -10.71 -11.22 4.59
N LEU A 148 -10.69 -10.78 3.34
CA LEU A 148 -11.50 -9.68 2.82
C LEU A 148 -12.38 -10.18 1.68
N ALA A 149 -13.43 -9.40 1.37
CA ALA A 149 -14.22 -9.62 0.18
C ALA A 149 -13.34 -9.51 -1.07
N GLU A 150 -13.69 -10.28 -2.10
CA GLU A 150 -12.97 -10.27 -3.36
C GLU A 150 -13.10 -8.91 -4.06
N THR A 151 -12.02 -8.55 -4.75
CA THR A 151 -11.94 -7.37 -5.61
C THR A 151 -12.17 -7.75 -7.08
N GLU A 152 -12.42 -6.77 -7.93
CA GLU A 152 -12.54 -6.94 -9.38
C GLU A 152 -11.34 -7.65 -10.03
N PRO A 153 -10.06 -7.33 -9.72
CA PRO A 153 -8.94 -8.08 -10.27
C PRO A 153 -8.93 -9.55 -9.83
N GLU A 154 -9.51 -9.90 -8.68
CA GLU A 154 -9.62 -11.30 -8.24
C GLU A 154 -10.77 -12.02 -8.95
N THR A 155 -11.97 -11.44 -8.95
CA THR A 155 -13.17 -12.05 -9.55
C THR A 155 -13.08 -12.19 -11.06
N SER A 156 -12.38 -11.28 -11.75
CA SER A 156 -12.11 -11.36 -13.19
C SER A 156 -11.04 -12.40 -13.58
N GLY A 157 -10.31 -12.96 -12.60
CA GLY A 157 -9.21 -13.88 -12.83
C GLY A 157 -7.90 -13.21 -13.27
N LEU A 158 -7.82 -11.87 -13.31
CA LEU A 158 -6.59 -11.15 -13.58
C LEU A 158 -5.52 -11.42 -12.49
N VAL A 159 -5.97 -11.53 -11.25
CA VAL A 159 -5.18 -11.92 -10.08
C VAL A 159 -5.72 -13.23 -9.56
N ASP A 160 -4.84 -14.23 -9.47
CA ASP A 160 -5.13 -15.52 -8.87
C ASP A 160 -5.16 -15.39 -7.34
N ARG A 161 -6.37 -15.45 -6.78
CA ARG A 161 -6.63 -15.33 -5.34
C ARG A 161 -5.97 -16.43 -4.51
N GLU A 162 -5.74 -17.61 -5.08
CA GLU A 162 -5.10 -18.70 -4.36
C GLU A 162 -3.63 -18.42 -4.05
N LYS A 163 -2.99 -17.59 -4.88
CA LYS A 163 -1.62 -17.09 -4.70
C LYS A 163 -1.54 -15.84 -3.81
N LEU A 164 -2.66 -15.40 -3.22
CA LEU A 164 -2.71 -14.34 -2.21
C LEU A 164 -2.71 -14.93 -0.79
N PHE A 165 -2.54 -14.05 0.20
CA PHE A 165 -2.34 -14.47 1.59
C PHE A 165 -3.52 -14.09 2.50
N GLY A 166 -3.55 -14.73 3.67
CA GLY A 166 -4.55 -14.53 4.72
C GLY A 166 -3.95 -14.03 6.04
N MET A 167 -2.85 -13.30 5.97
CA MET A 167 -2.14 -12.77 7.15
C MET A 167 -3.07 -11.87 7.96
N ASN A 168 -2.90 -11.90 9.28
CA ASN A 168 -3.66 -11.06 10.20
C ASN A 168 -2.90 -10.82 11.51
N GLY A 169 -3.31 -9.80 12.23
CA GLY A 169 -2.74 -9.45 13.52
C GLY A 169 -1.34 -8.85 13.41
N ARG A 170 -0.69 -8.68 14.56
CA ARG A 170 0.58 -7.93 14.68
C ARG A 170 1.83 -8.77 14.41
N GLY A 171 1.68 -10.08 14.24
CA GLY A 171 2.78 -10.97 13.93
C GLY A 171 3.45 -10.57 12.61
N ARG A 172 4.76 -10.81 12.52
CA ARG A 172 5.55 -10.56 11.30
C ARG A 172 6.20 -11.81 10.72
N LYS A 173 5.97 -12.98 11.31
CA LYS A 173 6.63 -14.22 10.91
C LYS A 173 6.38 -14.53 9.43
N ASP A 174 5.11 -14.55 9.02
CA ASP A 174 4.74 -14.85 7.64
C ASP A 174 5.34 -13.86 6.63
N GLN A 175 5.44 -12.59 7.00
CA GLN A 175 6.09 -11.56 6.18
C GLN A 175 7.59 -11.78 6.06
N MET A 176 8.26 -12.20 7.14
CA MET A 176 9.69 -12.53 7.12
C MET A 176 9.96 -13.78 6.27
N ASP A 177 9.15 -14.83 6.44
CA ASP A 177 9.23 -16.05 5.64
C ASP A 177 8.99 -15.72 4.14
N LEU A 178 8.02 -14.86 3.83
CA LEU A 178 7.77 -14.40 2.46
C LEU A 178 8.89 -13.53 1.89
N ALA A 179 9.56 -12.74 2.73
CA ALA A 179 10.72 -11.94 2.32
C ALA A 179 11.88 -12.84 1.87
N GLU A 180 12.09 -13.96 2.55
CA GLU A 180 13.08 -14.98 2.18
C GLU A 180 12.70 -15.65 0.85
N VAL A 181 11.44 -16.06 0.68
CA VAL A 181 10.94 -16.64 -0.59
C VAL A 181 11.16 -15.70 -1.77
N TYR A 182 10.96 -14.39 -1.58
CA TYR A 182 11.21 -13.39 -2.63
C TYR A 182 12.66 -12.93 -2.73
N GLY A 183 13.57 -13.48 -1.91
CA GLY A 183 14.99 -13.17 -1.93
C GLY A 183 15.29 -11.69 -1.68
N LEU A 184 14.57 -11.05 -0.75
CA LEU A 184 14.79 -9.63 -0.45
C LEU A 184 16.20 -9.43 0.12
N LYS A 185 17.05 -8.72 -0.64
CA LYS A 185 18.44 -8.40 -0.25
C LYS A 185 18.52 -7.52 1.00
N GLU A 186 17.56 -6.62 1.15
CA GLU A 186 17.44 -5.73 2.31
C GLU A 186 16.02 -5.82 2.84
N ILE A 187 15.89 -6.29 4.08
CA ILE A 187 14.62 -6.29 4.81
C ILE A 187 14.54 -4.97 5.58
N PRO A 188 13.56 -4.10 5.28
CA PRO A 188 13.40 -2.86 6.03
C PRO A 188 13.16 -3.16 7.51
N THR A 189 13.98 -2.57 8.37
CA THR A 189 13.77 -2.59 9.80
C THR A 189 12.40 -1.97 10.11
N PRO A 190 11.62 -2.50 11.08
CA PRO A 190 10.36 -1.90 11.45
C PRO A 190 10.55 -0.41 11.73
N ALA A 191 9.78 0.46 11.05
CA ALA A 191 9.65 1.84 11.51
C ALA A 191 8.99 1.75 12.89
N GLY A 192 9.74 2.13 13.93
CA GLY A 192 9.41 1.90 15.33
C GLY A 192 7.94 2.15 15.62
N GLY A 193 7.20 1.07 15.90
CA GLY A 193 6.07 1.18 16.80
C GLY A 193 6.70 1.40 18.17
N VAL A 194 6.61 2.62 18.69
CA VAL A 194 6.81 2.83 20.13
C VAL A 194 5.88 1.87 20.85
N SER A 195 6.50 1.00 21.66
CA SER A 195 5.84 0.18 22.69
C SER A 195 4.89 1.02 23.53
#